data_AF-A0A7S7TJI7-F1
#
_entry.id   AF-A0A7S7TJI7-F1
#
_cell.length_a   1.000
_cell.length_b   1.000
_cell.length_c   1.000
_cell.angle_alpha   90.00
_cell.angle_beta   90.00
_cell.angle_gamma   90.00
#
_symmetry.space_group_name_H-M   'P 1'
#
loop_
_entity.id
_entity.type
_entity.pdbx_description
1 polymer ?
#
loop_
_entity_poly.entity_id
_entity_poly.type
_entity_poly.pdbx_seq_one_letter_code
_entity_poly.pdbx_strand_id
1 'polypeptide(L)'
;MNQQQASKINDHLLDALAAMQDAEMAIAGLGKAERLNFDRSLAEVIADFQQKLLEPIYRQYPDLEPPLIDEEPPEVCSELAWDEVKLPSHVTESRLDEIIFSLLTPRWQKVATVLSRGVKRCEALGLPNVDHMMAARLRFLSEADLIEGIGDLRMWGHSEVRLKD
;
A
#
# COMPACT_ATOMS: atom_id res chain seq x y z
N MET A 1 -11.17 34.01 8.06
CA MET A 1 -10.41 33.75 6.81
C MET A 1 -11.30 34.14 5.63
N ASN A 2 -10.79 34.31 4.42
CA ASN A 2 -11.63 34.36 3.21
C ASN A 2 -11.45 33.07 2.38
N GLN A 3 -12.34 32.82 1.42
CA GLN A 3 -12.34 31.56 0.67
C GLN A 3 -11.03 31.28 -0.08
N GLN A 4 -10.40 32.33 -0.63
CA GLN A 4 -9.12 32.19 -1.34
C GLN A 4 -7.97 31.85 -0.39
N GLN A 5 -7.94 32.46 0.80
CA GLN A 5 -6.99 32.12 1.85
C GLN A 5 -7.21 30.70 2.38
N ALA A 6 -8.47 30.30 2.54
CA ALA A 6 -8.85 28.95 2.98
C ALA A 6 -8.39 27.88 1.99
N SER A 7 -8.65 28.08 0.69
CA SER A 7 -8.20 27.18 -0.38
C SER A 7 -6.68 27.03 -0.37
N LYS A 8 -5.93 28.13 -0.28
CA LYS A 8 -4.47 28.07 -0.29
C LYS A 8 -3.90 27.34 0.94
N ILE A 9 -4.50 27.53 2.11
CA ILE A 9 -4.10 26.79 3.32
C ILE A 9 -4.46 25.32 3.18
N ASN A 10 -5.65 25.02 2.64
CA ASN A 10 -6.11 23.66 2.40
C ASN A 10 -5.15 22.87 1.50
N ASP A 11 -4.73 23.46 0.38
CA ASP A 11 -3.78 22.83 -0.55
C ASP A 11 -2.48 22.44 0.16
N HIS A 12 -1.91 23.36 0.96
CA HIS A 12 -0.69 23.08 1.72
C HIS A 12 -0.88 22.03 2.80
N LEU A 13 -2.06 21.96 3.42
CA LEU A 13 -2.36 20.92 4.42
C LEU A 13 -2.55 19.55 3.76
N LEU A 14 -3.15 19.49 2.56
CA LEU A 14 -3.27 18.26 1.78
C LEU A 14 -1.90 17.76 1.32
N ASP A 15 -1.01 18.65 0.85
CA ASP A 15 0.37 18.31 0.52
C ASP A 15 1.13 17.72 1.73
N ALA A 16 0.93 18.32 2.91
CA ALA A 16 1.54 17.83 4.15
C ALA A 16 0.99 16.46 4.56
N LEU A 17 -0.32 16.24 4.44
CA LEU A 17 -0.95 14.95 4.70
C LEU A 17 -0.40 13.86 3.77
N ALA A 18 -0.26 14.15 2.47
CA ALA A 18 0.36 13.24 1.51
C ALA A 18 1.80 12.89 1.89
N ALA A 19 2.60 13.88 2.30
CA ALA A 19 3.96 13.63 2.77
C ALA A 19 4.02 12.77 4.07
N MET A 20 3.04 12.90 4.96
CA MET A 20 2.93 12.03 6.13
C MET A 20 2.57 10.59 5.75
N GLN A 21 1.70 10.40 4.75
CA GLN A 21 1.41 9.08 4.20
C GLN A 21 2.64 8.44 3.53
N ASP A 22 3.45 9.24 2.82
CA ASP A 22 4.75 8.78 2.32
C ASP A 22 5.69 8.35 3.45
N ALA A 23 5.67 9.06 4.58
CA ALA A 23 6.45 8.69 5.75
C ALA A 23 5.94 7.38 6.39
N GLU A 24 4.62 7.15 6.46
CA GLU A 24 4.05 5.87 6.88
C GLU A 24 4.54 4.73 5.99
N MET A 25 4.57 4.94 4.67
CA MET A 25 5.11 3.95 3.72
C MET A 25 6.59 3.65 3.98
N ALA A 26 7.39 4.68 4.27
CA ALA A 26 8.81 4.51 4.60
C ALA A 26 9.01 3.75 5.93
N ILE A 27 8.20 4.06 6.95
CA ILE A 27 8.23 3.41 8.27
C ILE A 27 7.82 1.94 8.16
N ALA A 28 6.83 1.61 7.31
CA ALA A 28 6.45 0.24 7.03
C ALA A 28 7.61 -0.61 6.47
N GLY A 29 8.66 0.03 5.94
CA GLY A 29 9.92 -0.57 5.51
C GLY A 29 10.91 -0.95 6.63
N LEU A 30 10.66 -0.54 7.87
CA LEU A 30 11.59 -0.73 9.00
C LEU A 30 11.44 -2.09 9.73
N GLY A 31 12.43 -2.40 10.57
CA GLY A 31 12.41 -3.53 11.51
C GLY A 31 11.30 -3.45 12.57
N LYS A 32 11.03 -4.53 13.32
CA LYS A 32 9.88 -4.59 14.28
C LYS A 32 9.91 -3.49 15.32
N ALA A 33 11.06 -3.33 15.94
CA ALA A 33 11.21 -2.51 17.11
C ALA A 33 11.13 -1.04 16.71
N GLU A 34 11.78 -0.69 15.61
CA GLU A 34 11.78 0.64 15.03
C GLU A 34 10.38 1.01 14.53
N ARG A 35 9.71 0.11 13.80
CA ARG A 35 8.37 0.34 13.28
C ARG A 35 7.35 0.59 14.39
N LEU A 36 7.34 -0.21 15.45
CA LEU A 36 6.42 -0.03 16.59
C LEU A 36 6.59 1.33 17.30
N ASN A 37 7.80 1.89 17.27
CA ASN A 37 8.07 3.20 17.86
C ASN A 37 7.51 4.35 17.00
N PHE A 38 7.49 4.19 15.68
CA PHE A 38 7.10 5.24 14.76
C PHE A 38 5.64 5.14 14.27
N ASP A 39 5.11 3.94 14.02
CA ASP A 39 3.75 3.71 13.48
C ASP A 39 2.69 4.41 14.33
N ARG A 40 2.70 4.14 15.65
CA ARG A 40 1.70 4.73 16.56
C ARG A 40 1.83 6.24 16.60
N SER A 41 3.05 6.74 16.74
CA SER A 41 3.34 8.17 16.87
C SER A 41 2.90 8.94 15.62
N LEU A 42 3.15 8.39 14.42
CA LEU A 42 2.77 9.04 13.17
C LEU A 42 1.26 8.97 12.92
N ALA A 43 0.62 7.82 13.20
CA ALA A 43 -0.82 7.68 13.09
C ALA A 43 -1.57 8.67 14.02
N GLU A 44 -1.08 8.86 15.25
CA GLU A 44 -1.62 9.87 16.17
C GLU A 44 -1.46 11.30 15.62
N VAL A 45 -0.31 11.62 15.03
CA VAL A 45 -0.07 12.94 14.40
C VAL A 45 -0.99 13.16 13.20
N ILE A 46 -1.18 12.16 12.34
CA ILE A 46 -2.08 12.25 11.17
C ILE A 46 -3.52 12.48 11.63
N ALA A 47 -3.99 11.71 12.61
CA ALA A 47 -5.34 11.86 13.16
C ALA A 47 -5.55 13.26 13.77
N ASP A 48 -4.58 13.74 14.55
CA ASP A 48 -4.60 15.10 15.11
C ASP A 48 -4.56 16.16 14.02
N PHE A 49 -3.77 15.97 12.96
CA PHE A 49 -3.65 16.88 11.83
C PHE A 49 -5.00 17.04 11.11
N GLN A 50 -5.66 15.92 10.79
CA GLN A 50 -6.98 15.91 10.16
C GLN A 50 -8.02 16.58 11.05
N GLN A 51 -8.09 16.21 12.34
CA GLN A 51 -9.09 16.72 13.27
C GLN A 51 -8.89 18.19 13.65
N LYS A 52 -7.65 18.64 13.82
CA LYS A 52 -7.34 19.97 14.38
C LYS A 52 -7.04 21.02 13.33
N LEU A 53 -6.65 20.62 12.11
CA LEU A 53 -6.29 21.57 11.05
C LEU A 53 -7.25 21.52 9.85
N LEU A 54 -7.59 20.34 9.33
CA LEU A 54 -8.46 20.22 8.15
C LEU A 54 -9.94 20.40 8.50
N GLU A 55 -10.45 19.69 9.50
CA GLU A 55 -11.85 19.73 9.93
C GLU A 55 -12.36 21.17 10.23
N PRO A 56 -11.60 22.07 10.90
CA PRO A 56 -12.05 23.45 11.09
C PRO A 56 -12.15 24.27 9.80
N ILE A 57 -11.36 23.95 8.77
CA ILE A 57 -11.44 24.59 7.45
C ILE A 57 -12.69 24.11 6.74
N TYR A 58 -12.95 22.80 6.73
CA TYR A 58 -14.13 22.20 6.09
C TYR A 58 -15.44 22.67 6.73
N ARG A 59 -15.48 22.79 8.06
CA ARG A 59 -16.66 23.35 8.76
C ARG A 59 -16.98 24.79 8.34
N GLN A 60 -15.97 25.59 8.01
CA GLN A 60 -16.14 26.98 7.56
C GLN A 60 -16.34 27.10 6.05
N TYR A 61 -15.76 26.18 5.27
CA TYR A 61 -15.78 26.15 3.81
C TYR A 61 -16.02 24.70 3.35
N PRO A 62 -17.26 24.20 3.40
CA PRO A 62 -17.56 22.81 3.08
C PRO A 62 -17.17 22.42 1.65
N ASP A 63 -17.23 23.37 0.71
CA ASP A 63 -16.83 23.16 -0.69
C ASP A 63 -15.33 22.85 -0.87
N LEU A 64 -14.51 23.06 0.17
CA LEU A 64 -13.07 22.76 0.17
C LEU A 64 -12.76 21.39 0.77
N GLU A 65 -13.70 20.78 1.48
CA GLU A 65 -13.58 19.37 1.85
C GLU A 65 -13.44 18.61 0.53
N PRO A 66 -12.33 17.88 0.31
CA PRO A 66 -12.27 16.97 -0.80
C PRO A 66 -13.56 16.15 -0.73
N PRO A 67 -14.23 15.87 -1.87
CA PRO A 67 -15.27 14.85 -1.83
C PRO A 67 -14.67 13.69 -1.06
N LEU A 68 -15.45 13.06 -0.16
CA LEU A 68 -15.06 11.76 0.34
C LEU A 68 -14.67 10.98 -0.93
N ILE A 69 -13.36 10.85 -1.15
CA ILE A 69 -12.85 9.71 -1.85
C ILE A 69 -13.26 8.69 -0.80
N ASP A 70 -14.48 8.14 -0.96
CA ASP A 70 -14.79 6.81 -0.46
C ASP A 70 -13.45 6.11 -0.59
N GLU A 71 -12.87 5.59 0.50
CA GLU A 71 -11.79 4.62 0.35
C GLU A 71 -12.19 3.76 -0.84
N GLU A 72 -11.52 3.92 -1.99
CA GLU A 72 -12.14 3.59 -3.29
C GLU A 72 -12.74 2.20 -3.12
N PRO A 73 -14.07 2.04 -3.28
CA PRO A 73 -14.75 0.86 -2.79
C PRO A 73 -13.97 -0.34 -3.31
N PRO A 74 -13.46 -1.23 -2.44
CA PRO A 74 -12.30 -2.07 -2.72
C PRO A 74 -12.31 -2.59 -4.15
N GLU A 75 -11.54 -1.95 -5.03
CA GLU A 75 -11.57 -2.32 -6.44
C GLU A 75 -10.68 -3.53 -6.66
N VAL A 76 -11.13 -4.42 -7.53
CA VAL A 76 -10.31 -5.51 -8.01
C VAL A 76 -9.19 -4.91 -8.87
N CYS A 77 -8.00 -4.83 -8.30
CA CYS A 77 -6.81 -4.34 -8.99
C CYS A 77 -6.36 -5.31 -10.10
N SER A 78 -6.61 -6.62 -9.93
CA SER A 78 -6.25 -7.64 -10.91
C SER A 78 -7.07 -8.91 -10.77
N GLU A 79 -7.70 -9.35 -11.87
CA GLU A 79 -8.36 -10.67 -11.94
C GLU A 79 -7.40 -11.79 -12.33
N LEU A 80 -6.28 -11.46 -13.00
CA LEU A 80 -5.31 -12.39 -13.57
C LEU A 80 -5.02 -13.58 -12.64
N ALA A 81 -5.35 -14.78 -13.10
CA ALA A 81 -5.02 -16.01 -12.39
C ALA A 81 -3.61 -16.50 -12.73
N TRP A 82 -3.01 -17.28 -11.84
CA TRP A 82 -1.62 -17.73 -12.04
C TRP A 82 -1.44 -18.61 -13.28
N ASP A 83 -2.43 -19.44 -13.60
CA ASP A 83 -2.45 -20.28 -14.80
C ASP A 83 -2.58 -19.49 -16.11
N GLU A 84 -3.02 -18.24 -16.06
CA GLU A 84 -3.10 -17.31 -17.20
C GLU A 84 -1.80 -16.50 -17.39
N VAL A 85 -0.90 -16.52 -16.40
CA VAL A 85 0.37 -15.78 -16.45
C VAL A 85 1.30 -16.40 -17.50
N LYS A 86 1.83 -15.54 -18.38
CA LYS A 86 2.91 -15.90 -19.31
C LYS A 86 4.23 -15.36 -18.80
N LEU A 87 5.03 -16.23 -18.21
CA LEU A 87 6.37 -15.86 -17.75
C LEU A 87 7.27 -15.53 -18.96
N PRO A 88 8.09 -14.47 -18.87
CA PRO A 88 9.19 -14.28 -19.81
C PRO A 88 10.09 -15.50 -19.84
N SER A 89 10.66 -15.84 -21.01
CA SER A 89 11.45 -17.06 -21.21
C SER A 89 12.69 -17.22 -20.32
N HIS A 90 13.13 -16.13 -19.68
CA HIS A 90 14.28 -16.08 -18.77
C HIS A 90 13.88 -16.03 -17.29
N VAL A 91 12.58 -16.09 -16.97
CA VAL A 91 12.05 -16.09 -15.61
C VAL A 91 11.42 -17.45 -15.31
N THR A 92 11.80 -18.06 -14.20
CA THR A 92 11.18 -19.28 -13.70
C THR A 92 10.22 -18.97 -12.56
N GLU A 93 9.25 -19.85 -12.31
CA GLU A 93 8.37 -19.71 -11.14
C GLU A 93 9.17 -19.65 -9.84
N SER A 94 10.17 -20.53 -9.71
CA SER A 94 11.05 -20.58 -8.54
C SER A 94 11.76 -19.25 -8.28
N ARG A 95 12.17 -18.55 -9.35
CA ARG A 95 12.83 -17.26 -9.22
C ARG A 95 11.87 -16.19 -8.73
N LEU A 96 10.61 -16.24 -9.17
CA LEU A 96 9.58 -15.33 -8.70
C LEU A 96 9.23 -15.61 -7.23
N ASP A 97 9.12 -16.88 -6.85
CA ASP A 97 8.88 -17.31 -5.47
C ASP A 97 10.01 -16.86 -4.55
N GLU A 98 11.28 -17.03 -4.94
CA GLU A 98 12.43 -16.52 -4.18
C GLU A 98 12.31 -15.02 -3.92
N ILE A 99 11.91 -14.24 -4.94
CA ILE A 99 11.70 -12.81 -4.79
C ILE A 99 10.57 -12.55 -3.79
N ILE A 100 9.41 -13.19 -3.97
CA ILE A 100 8.24 -13.02 -3.09
C ILE A 100 8.58 -13.40 -1.65
N PHE A 101 9.12 -14.59 -1.41
CA PHE A 101 9.48 -15.05 -0.06
C PHE A 101 10.51 -14.13 0.60
N SER A 102 11.44 -13.56 -0.17
CA SER A 102 12.40 -12.59 0.37
C SER A 102 11.80 -11.23 0.75
N LEU A 103 10.58 -10.93 0.30
CA LEU A 103 9.83 -9.70 0.63
C LEU A 103 8.83 -9.92 1.78
N LEU A 104 8.42 -11.17 2.00
CA LEU A 104 7.48 -11.52 3.04
C LEU A 104 8.18 -11.66 4.40
N THR A 105 7.43 -11.40 5.45
CA THR A 105 7.85 -11.57 6.84
C THR A 105 6.74 -12.27 7.60
N PRO A 106 6.98 -12.79 8.82
CA PRO A 106 5.91 -13.37 9.66
C PRO A 106 4.84 -12.37 10.13
N ARG A 107 4.92 -11.10 9.72
CA ARG A 107 3.90 -10.08 10.02
C ARG A 107 3.05 -9.81 8.80
N TRP A 108 1.80 -9.46 9.05
CA TRP A 108 0.89 -8.93 8.05
C TRP A 108 1.49 -7.69 7.37
N GLN A 109 1.44 -7.71 6.05
CA GLN A 109 1.90 -6.65 5.17
C GLN A 109 0.86 -6.47 4.06
N LYS A 110 0.46 -5.23 3.79
CA LYS A 110 -0.44 -4.92 2.66
C LYS A 110 0.11 -5.48 1.35
N VAL A 111 -0.76 -6.09 0.54
CA VAL A 111 -0.41 -6.62 -0.79
C VAL A 111 0.18 -5.52 -1.66
N ALA A 112 -0.42 -4.32 -1.68
CA ALA A 112 0.12 -3.17 -2.40
C ALA A 112 1.57 -2.84 -2.04
N THR A 113 1.94 -2.95 -0.75
CA THR A 113 3.31 -2.71 -0.28
C THR A 113 4.26 -3.80 -0.76
N VAL A 114 3.85 -5.07 -0.68
CA VAL A 114 4.68 -6.21 -1.16
C VAL A 114 4.91 -6.10 -2.67
N LEU A 115 3.87 -5.78 -3.43
CA LEU A 115 3.95 -5.60 -4.88
C LEU A 115 4.86 -4.42 -5.26
N SER A 116 4.72 -3.27 -4.61
CA SER A 116 5.57 -2.10 -4.88
C SER A 116 7.06 -2.41 -4.65
N ARG A 117 7.40 -3.15 -3.58
CA ARG A 117 8.77 -3.60 -3.33
C ARG A 117 9.22 -4.65 -4.36
N GLY A 118 8.31 -5.54 -4.74
CA GLY A 118 8.52 -6.58 -5.74
C GLY A 118 8.85 -6.03 -7.12
N VAL A 119 8.07 -5.06 -7.60
CA VAL A 119 8.29 -4.36 -8.87
C VAL A 119 9.67 -3.71 -8.89
N LYS A 120 10.01 -2.91 -7.88
CA LYS A 120 11.34 -2.26 -7.78
C LYS A 120 12.48 -3.27 -7.84
N ARG A 121 12.33 -4.42 -7.16
CA ARG A 121 13.35 -5.48 -7.16
C ARG A 121 13.44 -6.19 -8.51
N CYS A 122 12.32 -6.42 -9.18
CA CYS A 122 12.26 -7.04 -10.50
C CYS A 122 12.82 -6.12 -11.58
N GLU A 123 12.51 -4.82 -11.55
CA GLU A 123 13.09 -3.81 -12.45
C GLU A 123 14.62 -3.78 -12.33
N ALA A 124 15.15 -3.82 -11.11
CA ALA A 124 16.60 -3.90 -10.86
C ALA A 124 17.25 -5.19 -11.42
N LEU A 125 16.45 -6.22 -11.67
CA LEU A 125 16.85 -7.49 -12.28
C LEU A 125 16.53 -7.56 -13.79
N GLY A 126 16.04 -6.47 -14.40
CA GLY A 126 15.68 -6.41 -15.81
C GLY A 126 14.31 -6.99 -16.15
N LEU A 127 13.40 -7.08 -15.18
CA LEU A 127 12.04 -7.62 -15.32
C LEU A 127 10.99 -6.51 -15.12
N PRO A 128 10.62 -5.76 -16.18
CA PRO A 128 9.60 -4.71 -16.08
C PRO A 128 8.17 -5.28 -16.07
N ASN A 129 7.21 -4.49 -15.57
CA ASN A 129 5.76 -4.75 -15.64
C ASN A 129 5.33 -6.10 -15.00
N VAL A 130 5.82 -6.38 -13.79
CA VAL A 130 5.61 -7.66 -13.09
C VAL A 130 4.55 -7.60 -12.00
N ASP A 131 3.94 -6.44 -11.74
CA ASP A 131 2.97 -6.22 -10.67
C ASP A 131 1.80 -7.21 -10.71
N HIS A 132 1.10 -7.31 -11.83
CA HIS A 132 -0.02 -8.25 -11.99
C HIS A 132 0.42 -9.72 -11.91
N MET A 133 1.60 -10.04 -12.45
CA MET A 133 2.19 -11.38 -12.37
C MET A 133 2.55 -11.76 -10.92
N MET A 134 3.15 -10.84 -10.17
CA MET A 134 3.47 -11.03 -8.76
C MET A 134 2.22 -11.12 -7.90
N ALA A 135 1.18 -10.33 -8.21
CA ALA A 135 -0.11 -10.40 -7.53
C ALA A 135 -0.79 -11.76 -7.76
N ALA A 136 -0.81 -12.24 -9.00
CA ALA A 136 -1.31 -13.56 -9.33
C ALA A 136 -0.52 -14.66 -8.60
N ARG A 137 0.81 -14.55 -8.52
CA ARG A 137 1.63 -15.53 -7.80
C ARG A 137 1.42 -15.47 -6.28
N LEU A 138 1.33 -14.29 -5.68
CA LEU A 138 1.00 -14.11 -4.26
C LEU A 138 -0.34 -14.76 -3.92
N ARG A 139 -1.35 -14.55 -4.77
CA ARG A 139 -2.68 -15.18 -4.61
C ARG A 139 -2.58 -16.70 -4.66
N PHE A 140 -1.89 -17.24 -5.66
CA PHE A 140 -1.65 -18.67 -5.79
C PHE A 140 -0.92 -19.26 -4.57
N LEU A 141 0.13 -18.60 -4.08
CA LEU A 141 0.89 -19.05 -2.90
C LEU A 141 0.02 -19.06 -1.64
N SER A 142 -0.91 -18.11 -1.49
CA SER A 142 -1.86 -18.09 -0.38
C SER A 142 -2.91 -19.18 -0.51
N GLU A 143 -3.46 -19.41 -1.71
CA GLU A 143 -4.43 -20.49 -2.00
C GLU A 143 -3.82 -21.89 -1.81
N ALA A 144 -2.54 -22.02 -2.15
CA ALA A 144 -1.74 -23.24 -1.94
C ALA A 144 -1.26 -23.42 -0.49
N ASP A 145 -1.65 -22.51 0.42
CA ASP A 145 -1.31 -22.57 1.84
C ASP A 145 0.22 -22.56 2.09
N LEU A 146 0.98 -21.85 1.25
CA LEU A 146 2.42 -21.64 1.40
C LEU A 146 2.74 -20.33 2.13
N ILE A 147 1.81 -19.37 2.07
CA ILE A 147 1.79 -18.13 2.84
C ILE A 147 0.39 -17.94 3.42
N GLU A 148 0.24 -17.04 4.37
CA GLU A 148 -1.09 -16.65 4.85
C GLU A 148 -1.54 -15.36 4.17
N GLY A 149 -2.82 -15.29 3.80
CA GLY A 149 -3.47 -14.12 3.24
C GLY A 149 -4.79 -13.81 3.95
N ILE A 150 -5.09 -12.52 4.11
CA ILE A 150 -6.38 -12.03 4.63
C ILE A 150 -6.97 -10.96 3.71
N GLY A 151 -8.30 -10.93 3.64
CA GLY A 151 -9.03 -10.13 2.67
C GLY A 151 -9.03 -10.78 1.28
N ASP A 152 -9.58 -10.06 0.29
CA ASP A 152 -9.49 -10.47 -1.11
C ASP A 152 -8.16 -9.97 -1.70
N LEU A 153 -7.23 -10.89 -1.98
CA LEU A 153 -5.89 -10.54 -2.49
C LEU A 153 -5.92 -9.85 -3.88
N ARG A 154 -7.08 -9.81 -4.54
CA ARG A 154 -7.30 -9.01 -5.75
C ARG A 154 -7.42 -7.51 -5.45
N MET A 155 -7.73 -7.13 -4.22
CA MET A 155 -7.89 -5.76 -3.75
C MET A 155 -6.62 -5.34 -2.98
N TRP A 156 -5.59 -4.89 -3.70
CA TRP A 156 -4.22 -4.78 -3.17
C TRP A 156 -4.10 -3.83 -1.96
N GLY A 157 -4.91 -2.77 -1.91
CA GLY A 157 -4.93 -1.80 -0.81
C GLY A 157 -5.67 -2.27 0.45
N HIS A 158 -6.49 -3.32 0.31
CA HIS A 158 -7.44 -3.81 1.32
C HIS A 158 -7.20 -5.28 1.72
N SER A 159 -6.02 -5.79 1.39
CA SER A 159 -5.62 -7.17 1.67
C SER A 159 -4.19 -7.24 2.17
N GLU A 160 -3.89 -8.28 2.95
CA GLU A 160 -2.59 -8.45 3.58
C GLU A 160 -2.10 -9.89 3.47
N VAL A 161 -0.77 -10.05 3.45
CA VAL A 161 -0.08 -11.33 3.37
C VAL A 161 1.06 -11.41 4.38
N ARG A 162 1.41 -12.63 4.80
CA ARG A 162 2.59 -12.91 5.65
C ARG A 162 3.19 -14.29 5.37
N LEU A 163 4.46 -14.47 5.75
CA LEU A 163 5.04 -15.81 5.89
C LEU A 163 4.35 -16.55 7.04
N LYS A 164 4.21 -17.86 6.86
CA LYS A 164 3.88 -18.78 7.95
C LYS A 164 5.02 -18.85 8.96
N ASP A 165 4.66 -19.06 10.21
CA ASP A 165 5.61 -19.31 11.31
C ASP A 165 6.30 -20.67 11.17
#